data_AF-A0A383C5N9-F1
#
_entry.id   AF-A0A383C5N9-F1
#
_cell.length_a   1.000
_cell.length_b   1.000
_cell.length_c   1.000
_cell.angle_alpha   90.00
_cell.angle_beta   90.00
_cell.angle_gamma   90.00
#
_symmetry.space_group_name_H-M   'P 1'
#
loop_
_entity.id
_entity.type
_entity.pdbx_description
1 polymer ?
#
loop_
_entity_poly.entity_id
_entity_poly.type
_entity_poly.pdbx_seq_one_letter_code
_entity_poly.pdbx_strand_id
1 'polypeptide(L)'
;MNWDEFVEWGTRISNWALGYHSSLRERSVRTQVAPGEILEALPPEPPNLGVNMETVFADFERIVMPGITHWQHPRFFAYFPANATPPSMLADYLTTVIAPQCMLWQTSPAATEMETRMLQWLRHSLGLAEHFEGVIQDSASSATLAAVLTMREKTLTWSGNQE
;
A
#
# COMPACT_ATOMS: atom_id res chain seq x y z
N MET A 1 -20.53 4.13 -13.03
CA MET A 1 -19.45 3.14 -12.87
C MET A 1 -19.64 2.13 -13.98
N ASN A 2 -18.76 2.14 -14.98
CA ASN A 2 -18.83 1.21 -16.10
C ASN A 2 -18.06 -0.06 -15.70
N TRP A 3 -18.79 -1.13 -15.41
CA TRP A 3 -18.18 -2.42 -15.03
C TRP A 3 -17.80 -3.27 -16.25
N ASP A 4 -18.24 -2.88 -17.45
CA ASP A 4 -18.11 -3.69 -18.66
C ASP A 4 -16.62 -3.88 -19.04
N GLU A 5 -15.77 -2.89 -18.74
CA GLU A 5 -14.33 -2.93 -19.02
C GLU A 5 -13.49 -3.47 -17.84
N PHE A 6 -14.09 -3.70 -16.66
CA PHE A 6 -13.34 -4.03 -15.45
C PHE A 6 -12.54 -5.34 -15.59
N VAL A 7 -13.17 -6.36 -16.17
CA VAL A 7 -12.52 -7.66 -16.38
C VAL A 7 -11.39 -7.56 -17.39
N GLU A 8 -11.59 -6.78 -18.45
CA GLU A 8 -10.57 -6.54 -19.47
C GLU A 8 -9.34 -5.86 -18.87
N TRP A 9 -9.53 -4.75 -18.15
CA TRP A 9 -8.43 -4.02 -17.50
C TRP A 9 -7.77 -4.81 -16.39
N GLY A 10 -8.55 -5.51 -15.56
CA GLY A 10 -8.00 -6.40 -14.53
C GLY A 10 -7.11 -7.49 -15.12
N THR A 11 -7.51 -8.07 -16.26
CA THR A 11 -6.71 -9.05 -17.00
C THR A 11 -5.45 -8.41 -17.58
N ARG A 12 -5.58 -7.23 -18.21
CA ARG A 12 -4.45 -6.50 -18.79
C ARG A 12 -3.39 -6.13 -17.75
N ILE A 13 -3.80 -5.60 -16.60
CA ILE A 13 -2.89 -5.25 -15.50
C ILE A 13 -2.24 -6.50 -14.91
N SER A 14 -2.97 -7.61 -14.78
CA SER A 14 -2.42 -8.88 -14.29
C SER A 14 -1.33 -9.42 -15.23
N ASN A 15 -1.58 -9.40 -16.54
CA ASN A 15 -0.60 -9.80 -17.55
C ASN A 15 0.62 -8.87 -17.56
N TRP A 16 0.39 -7.56 -17.43
CA TRP A 16 1.47 -6.58 -17.30
C TRP A 16 2.33 -6.84 -16.05
N ALA A 17 1.72 -7.12 -14.90
CA ALA A 17 2.43 -7.41 -13.66
C ALA A 17 3.32 -8.65 -13.79
N LEU A 18 2.83 -9.70 -14.46
CA LEU A 18 3.63 -10.89 -14.79
C LEU A 18 4.86 -10.52 -15.66
N GLY A 19 4.66 -9.73 -16.71
CA GLY A 19 5.75 -9.23 -17.57
C GLY A 19 6.76 -8.36 -16.80
N TYR A 20 6.28 -7.46 -15.95
CA TYR A 20 7.12 -6.62 -15.10
C TYR A 20 7.99 -7.46 -14.16
N HIS A 21 7.38 -8.36 -13.37
CA HIS A 21 8.11 -9.17 -12.39
C HIS A 21 9.07 -10.17 -13.02
N SER A 22 8.73 -10.75 -14.18
CA SER A 22 9.61 -11.68 -14.90
C SER A 22 10.82 -10.99 -15.53
N SER A 23 10.70 -9.71 -15.92
CA SER A 23 11.78 -8.91 -16.54
C SER A 23 12.55 -8.02 -15.57
N LEU A 24 12.23 -8.03 -14.26
CA LEU A 24 12.83 -7.11 -13.28
C LEU A 24 14.37 -7.08 -13.31
N ARG A 25 15.03 -8.23 -13.57
CA ARG A 25 16.50 -8.37 -13.60
C ARG A 25 17.18 -7.57 -14.72
N GLU A 26 16.43 -7.25 -15.76
CA GLU A 26 16.88 -6.53 -16.96
C GLU A 26 16.78 -5.01 -16.78
N ARG A 27 16.07 -4.55 -15.74
CA ARG A 27 15.83 -3.14 -15.47
C ARG A 27 16.92 -2.54 -14.58
N SER A 28 17.14 -1.23 -14.70
CA SER A 28 18.00 -0.49 -13.79
C SER A 28 17.40 -0.48 -12.39
N VAL A 29 18.16 -0.87 -11.36
CA VAL A 29 17.66 -0.94 -9.97
C VAL A 29 17.08 0.42 -9.50
N ARG A 30 17.84 1.49 -9.72
CA ARG A 30 17.47 2.87 -9.37
C ARG A 30 17.12 3.64 -10.64
N THR A 31 16.11 4.49 -10.57
CA THR A 31 15.80 5.42 -11.64
C THR A 31 16.98 6.35 -11.94
N GLN A 32 17.06 6.81 -13.19
CA GLN A 32 18.12 7.68 -13.70
C GLN A 32 17.62 9.08 -14.10
N VAL A 33 16.34 9.39 -13.83
CA VAL A 33 15.75 10.70 -14.11
C VAL A 33 16.24 11.77 -13.13
N ALA A 34 16.37 13.02 -13.58
CA ALA A 34 16.63 14.16 -12.73
C ALA A 34 15.35 14.63 -12.00
N PRO A 35 15.50 15.33 -10.85
CA PRO A 35 14.37 15.97 -10.18
C PRO A 35 13.62 16.92 -11.12
N GLY A 36 12.30 16.79 -11.19
CA GLY A 36 11.44 17.61 -12.05
C GLY A 36 11.04 16.95 -13.38
N GLU A 37 11.84 16.03 -13.93
CA GLU A 37 11.58 15.46 -15.26
C GLU A 37 10.19 14.80 -15.38
N ILE A 38 9.78 14.02 -14.37
CA ILE A 38 8.45 13.37 -14.36
C ILE A 38 7.32 14.38 -14.24
N LEU A 39 7.52 15.44 -13.45
CA LEU A 39 6.53 16.50 -13.27
C LEU A 39 6.31 17.27 -14.57
N GLU A 40 7.39 17.63 -15.26
CA GLU A 40 7.35 18.36 -16.53
C GLU A 40 6.80 17.52 -17.69
N ALA A 41 6.85 16.20 -17.59
CA ALA A 41 6.25 15.29 -18.56
C ALA A 41 4.72 15.19 -18.45
N LEU A 42 4.14 15.65 -17.33
CA LEU A 42 2.70 15.70 -17.11
C LEU A 42 2.13 17.06 -17.56
N PRO A 43 0.86 17.12 -18.04
CA PRO A 43 0.20 18.38 -18.32
C PRO A 43 0.13 19.27 -17.05
N PRO A 44 0.31 20.60 -17.17
CA PRO A 44 0.27 21.51 -16.03
C PRO A 44 -1.14 21.65 -15.42
N GLU A 45 -2.17 21.32 -16.19
CA GLU A 45 -3.57 21.40 -15.78
C GLU A 45 -4.28 20.06 -16.04
N PRO A 46 -5.23 19.65 -15.20
CA PRO A 46 -6.00 18.43 -15.43
C PRO A 46 -6.86 18.54 -16.69
N PRO A 47 -7.18 17.42 -17.36
CA PRO A 47 -8.04 17.43 -18.54
C PRO A 47 -9.48 17.82 -18.14
N ASN A 48 -10.14 18.64 -18.97
CA ASN A 48 -11.53 19.06 -18.75
C ASN A 48 -12.55 17.91 -18.91
N LEU A 49 -12.16 16.85 -19.60
CA LEU A 49 -12.98 15.66 -19.85
C LEU A 49 -12.17 14.40 -19.49
N GLY A 50 -12.88 13.33 -19.14
CA GLY A 50 -12.25 12.03 -18.95
C GLY A 50 -11.54 11.56 -20.22
N VAL A 51 -10.39 10.91 -20.05
CA VAL A 51 -9.66 10.21 -21.11
C VAL A 51 -9.91 8.71 -20.99
N ASN A 52 -9.74 7.98 -22.09
CA ASN A 52 -9.87 6.52 -22.03
C ASN A 52 -8.73 5.87 -21.24
N MET A 53 -8.97 4.66 -20.74
CA MET A 53 -8.00 3.93 -19.93
C MET A 53 -6.75 3.55 -20.73
N GLU A 54 -6.84 3.36 -22.06
CA GLU A 54 -5.67 3.16 -22.92
C GLU A 54 -4.67 4.29 -22.84
N THR A 55 -5.16 5.54 -22.87
CA THR A 55 -4.31 6.73 -22.78
C THR A 55 -3.65 6.80 -21.40
N VAL A 56 -4.42 6.56 -20.34
CA VAL A 56 -3.89 6.55 -18.97
C VAL A 56 -2.82 5.48 -18.79
N PHE A 57 -3.05 4.27 -19.28
CA PHE A 57 -2.10 3.16 -19.16
C PHE A 57 -0.84 3.40 -19.98
N ALA A 58 -0.97 3.95 -21.19
CA ALA A 58 0.18 4.33 -22.02
C ALA A 58 1.02 5.43 -21.37
N ASP A 59 0.38 6.42 -20.74
CA ASP A 59 1.07 7.47 -19.98
C ASP A 59 1.74 6.92 -18.71
N PHE A 60 1.12 5.97 -18.01
CA PHE A 60 1.75 5.27 -16.90
C PHE A 60 3.06 4.57 -17.36
N GLU A 61 3.02 3.84 -18.47
CA GLU A 61 4.22 3.15 -18.99
C GLU A 61 5.29 4.12 -19.49
N ARG A 62 4.88 5.22 -20.14
CA ARG A 62 5.78 6.19 -20.78
C ARG A 62 6.37 7.21 -19.80
N ILE A 63 5.57 7.70 -18.85
CA ILE A 63 5.95 8.79 -17.93
C ILE A 63 6.34 8.22 -16.57
N VAL A 64 5.50 7.38 -15.96
CA VAL A 64 5.69 6.97 -14.56
C VAL A 64 6.79 5.92 -14.44
N MET A 65 6.73 4.86 -15.23
CA MET A 65 7.64 3.71 -15.10
C MET A 65 9.14 4.04 -15.23
N PRO A 66 9.59 4.96 -16.11
CA PRO A 66 10.99 5.39 -16.15
C PRO A 66 11.46 6.05 -14.84
N GLY A 67 10.56 6.71 -14.12
CA GLY A 67 10.81 7.36 -12.83
C GLY A 67 10.82 6.41 -11.63
N ILE A 68 10.46 5.13 -11.81
CA ILE A 68 10.36 4.17 -10.71
C ILE A 68 11.72 3.56 -10.37
N THR A 69 12.09 3.63 -9.09
CA THR A 69 13.14 2.77 -8.52
C THR A 69 12.54 1.41 -8.17
N HIS A 70 13.12 0.33 -8.66
CA HIS A 70 12.54 -1.01 -8.56
C HIS A 70 12.93 -1.71 -7.26
N TRP A 71 12.16 -1.45 -6.19
CA TRP A 71 12.38 -2.05 -4.86
C TRP A 71 12.34 -3.59 -4.84
N GLN A 72 11.56 -4.20 -5.73
CA GLN A 72 11.48 -5.66 -5.88
C GLN A 72 12.62 -6.24 -6.75
N HIS A 73 13.53 -5.42 -7.27
CA HIS A 73 14.64 -5.91 -8.07
C HIS A 73 15.55 -6.79 -7.18
N PRO A 74 16.02 -7.98 -7.63
CA PRO A 74 16.85 -8.90 -6.84
C PRO A 74 18.28 -8.40 -6.53
N ARG A 75 18.56 -7.13 -6.81
CA ARG A 75 19.83 -6.43 -6.56
C ARG A 75 19.59 -5.08 -5.86
N PHE A 76 18.37 -4.86 -5.35
CA PHE A 76 18.05 -3.72 -4.50
C PHE A 76 18.52 -4.06 -3.08
N PHE A 77 19.60 -3.40 -2.64
CA PHE A 77 20.23 -3.62 -1.32
C PHE A 77 20.25 -2.35 -0.46
N ALA A 78 19.48 -1.34 -0.82
CA ALA A 78 19.35 -0.10 -0.05
C ALA A 78 18.27 -0.24 1.03
N TYR A 79 18.38 0.56 2.10
CA TYR A 79 17.39 0.67 3.16
C TYR A 79 16.95 -0.69 3.75
N PHE A 80 15.64 -0.90 3.89
CA PHE A 80 15.02 -2.17 4.27
C PHE A 80 14.08 -2.63 3.15
N PRO A 81 13.89 -3.95 2.97
CA PRO A 81 13.05 -4.46 1.90
C PRO A 81 11.58 -4.08 2.10
N ALA A 82 10.97 -3.50 1.07
CA ALA A 82 9.53 -3.28 1.00
C ALA A 82 8.88 -4.50 0.35
N ASN A 83 8.75 -5.62 1.08
CA ASN A 83 8.35 -6.90 0.50
C ASN A 83 6.98 -6.83 -0.18
N ALA A 84 6.87 -7.39 -1.40
CA ALA A 84 5.61 -7.61 -2.08
C ALA A 84 5.58 -9.03 -2.67
N THR A 85 4.55 -9.80 -2.32
CA THR A 85 4.37 -11.19 -2.78
C THR A 85 3.09 -11.32 -3.60
N PRO A 86 2.97 -12.29 -4.52
CA PRO A 86 1.72 -12.46 -5.27
C PRO A 86 0.48 -12.61 -4.38
N PRO A 87 0.49 -13.37 -3.27
CA PRO A 87 -0.65 -13.41 -2.34
C PRO A 87 -0.98 -12.05 -1.71
N SER A 88 0.01 -11.25 -1.32
CA SER A 88 -0.25 -9.93 -0.72
C SER A 88 -0.82 -8.94 -1.74
N MET A 89 -0.29 -8.93 -2.96
CA MET A 89 -0.81 -8.09 -4.05
C MET A 89 -2.28 -8.43 -4.40
N LEU A 90 -2.61 -9.73 -4.44
CA LEU A 90 -3.98 -10.16 -4.70
C LEU A 90 -4.91 -9.85 -3.52
N ALA A 91 -4.43 -9.90 -2.29
CA ALA A 91 -5.18 -9.48 -1.12
C ALA A 91 -5.47 -7.97 -1.14
N ASP A 92 -4.50 -7.14 -1.53
CA ASP A 92 -4.70 -5.69 -1.72
C ASP A 92 -5.73 -5.41 -2.82
N TYR A 93 -5.67 -6.16 -3.92
CA TYR A 93 -6.64 -6.05 -5.00
C TYR A 93 -8.05 -6.43 -4.52
N LEU A 94 -8.20 -7.53 -3.78
CA LEU A 94 -9.49 -7.96 -3.23
C LEU A 94 -10.06 -6.91 -2.26
N THR A 95 -9.21 -6.36 -1.38
CA THR A 95 -9.60 -5.29 -0.45
C THR A 95 -10.08 -4.05 -1.21
N THR A 96 -9.41 -3.69 -2.30
CA THR A 96 -9.78 -2.56 -3.16
C THR A 96 -11.12 -2.78 -3.87
N VAL A 97 -11.39 -4.01 -4.34
CA VAL A 97 -12.66 -4.36 -4.99
C VAL A 97 -13.83 -4.29 -4.02
N ILE A 98 -13.65 -4.74 -2.78
CA ILE A 98 -14.69 -4.69 -1.74
C ILE A 98 -14.87 -3.26 -1.21
N ALA A 99 -13.78 -2.49 -1.15
CA ALA A 99 -13.71 -1.14 -0.59
C ALA A 99 -14.45 -1.00 0.77
N PRO A 100 -14.17 -1.87 1.76
CA PRO A 100 -14.91 -1.87 3.02
C PRO A 100 -14.52 -0.66 3.88
N GLN A 101 -15.50 -0.11 4.59
CA GLN A 101 -15.25 0.88 5.64
C GLN A 101 -15.16 0.16 6.99
N CYS A 102 -13.98 0.21 7.62
CA CYS A 102 -13.66 -0.58 8.82
C CYS A 102 -13.49 0.27 10.09
N MET A 103 -14.11 1.44 10.17
CA MET A 103 -13.98 2.37 11.30
C MET A 103 -14.44 1.80 12.65
N LEU A 104 -15.46 0.94 12.65
CA LEU A 104 -16.05 0.33 13.84
C LEU A 104 -16.52 -1.08 13.49
N TRP A 105 -16.65 -1.95 14.50
CA TRP A 105 -17.05 -3.35 14.28
C TRP A 105 -18.32 -3.47 13.42
N GLN A 106 -19.33 -2.63 13.65
CA GLN A 106 -20.60 -2.67 12.90
C GLN A 106 -20.45 -2.37 11.41
N THR A 107 -19.43 -1.60 11.00
CA THR A 107 -19.26 -1.22 9.59
C THR A 107 -18.56 -2.28 8.77
N SER A 108 -17.81 -3.21 9.41
CA SER A 108 -17.21 -4.39 8.78
C SER A 108 -16.76 -5.42 9.84
N PRO A 109 -17.68 -6.25 10.38
CA PRO A 109 -17.35 -7.19 11.45
C PRO A 109 -16.22 -8.16 11.10
N ALA A 110 -16.27 -8.69 9.87
CA ALA A 110 -15.27 -9.62 9.37
C ALA A 110 -13.86 -9.02 9.35
N ALA A 111 -13.71 -7.74 9.04
CA ALA A 111 -12.40 -7.07 9.03
C ALA A 111 -11.82 -6.97 10.45
N THR A 112 -12.63 -6.55 11.42
CA THR A 112 -12.20 -6.41 12.83
C THR A 112 -11.80 -7.76 13.44
N GLU A 113 -12.63 -8.79 13.23
CA GLU A 113 -12.37 -10.12 13.79
C GLU A 113 -11.20 -10.84 13.10
N MET A 114 -11.06 -10.66 11.79
CA MET A 114 -9.93 -11.21 11.04
C MET A 114 -8.62 -10.57 11.50
N GLU A 115 -8.56 -9.24 11.62
CA GLU A 115 -7.37 -8.55 12.12
C GLU A 115 -6.98 -9.07 13.52
N THR A 116 -7.96 -9.15 14.43
CA THR A 116 -7.75 -9.69 15.78
C THR A 116 -7.13 -11.09 15.72
N ARG A 117 -7.67 -11.97 14.88
CA ARG A 117 -7.16 -13.34 14.75
C ARG A 117 -5.76 -13.39 14.14
N MET A 118 -5.47 -12.56 13.13
CA MET A 118 -4.14 -12.51 12.51
C MET A 118 -3.08 -12.06 13.50
N LEU A 119 -3.39 -11.07 14.34
CA LEU A 119 -2.47 -10.57 15.36
C LEU A 119 -2.24 -11.58 16.48
N GLN A 120 -3.26 -12.34 16.86
CA GLN A 120 -3.09 -13.48 17.78
C GLN A 120 -2.16 -14.55 17.19
N TRP A 121 -2.29 -14.87 15.89
CA TRP A 121 -1.37 -15.78 15.20
C TRP A 121 0.05 -15.25 15.16
N LEU A 122 0.23 -13.95 14.89
CA LEU A 122 1.53 -13.29 14.91
C LEU A 122 2.16 -13.35 16.32
N ARG A 123 1.37 -13.02 17.34
CA ARG A 123 1.78 -13.10 18.76
C ARG A 123 2.28 -14.50 19.13
N HIS A 124 1.51 -15.53 18.76
CA HIS A 124 1.91 -16.92 18.98
C HIS A 124 3.20 -17.28 18.22
N SER A 125 3.32 -16.87 16.97
CA SER A 125 4.48 -17.17 16.12
C SER A 125 5.77 -16.52 16.64
N LEU A 126 5.66 -15.37 17.31
CA LEU A 126 6.77 -14.66 17.94
C LEU A 126 7.06 -15.15 19.38
N GLY A 127 6.24 -16.04 19.95
CA GLY A 127 6.41 -16.52 21.33
C GLY A 127 6.11 -15.46 22.39
N LEU A 128 5.29 -14.45 22.07
CA LEU A 128 4.92 -13.39 23.00
C LEU A 128 3.87 -13.88 24.02
N ALA A 129 3.95 -13.33 25.25
CA ALA A 129 3.02 -13.66 26.34
C ALA A 129 1.56 -13.35 26.00
N GLU A 130 0.63 -14.08 26.62
CA GLU A 130 -0.81 -14.03 26.30
C GLU A 130 -1.46 -12.66 26.55
N HIS A 131 -0.93 -11.86 27.48
CA HIS A 131 -1.47 -10.55 27.79
C HIS A 131 -1.15 -9.46 26.75
N PHE A 132 -0.31 -9.75 25.74
CA PHE A 132 -0.10 -8.83 24.63
C PHE A 132 -1.27 -8.90 23.66
N GLU A 133 -1.79 -7.73 23.28
CA GLU A 133 -2.76 -7.57 22.20
C GLU A 133 -2.14 -6.68 21.12
N GLY A 134 -2.77 -6.65 19.94
CA GLY A 134 -2.26 -5.88 18.81
C GLY A 134 -3.34 -5.13 18.04
N VAL A 135 -2.89 -4.26 17.15
CA VAL A 135 -3.69 -3.61 16.10
C VAL A 135 -2.78 -3.42 14.88
N ILE A 136 -3.32 -3.53 13.66
CA ILE A 136 -2.56 -3.23 12.44
C ILE A 136 -2.53 -1.71 12.26
N GLN A 137 -1.32 -1.17 12.04
CA GLN A 137 -1.10 0.25 11.77
C GLN A 137 -0.45 0.41 10.39
N ASP A 138 -0.61 1.58 9.77
CA ASP A 138 -0.05 1.90 8.46
C ASP A 138 1.49 1.97 8.48
N SER A 139 2.09 2.33 9.62
CA SER A 139 3.53 2.43 9.77
C SER A 139 4.00 2.22 11.22
N ALA A 140 5.29 1.98 11.40
CA ALA A 140 5.90 1.99 12.72
C ALA A 140 5.81 3.37 13.41
N SER A 141 5.77 4.46 12.64
CA SER A 141 5.70 5.82 13.16
C SER A 141 4.36 6.12 13.82
N SER A 142 3.24 5.76 13.18
CA SER A 142 1.90 5.93 13.75
C SER A 142 1.67 5.03 14.97
N ALA A 143 2.14 3.78 14.92
CA ALA A 143 2.12 2.87 16.07
C ALA A 143 2.90 3.46 17.27
N THR A 144 4.09 4.02 17.00
CA THR A 144 4.91 4.68 18.04
C THR A 144 4.22 5.93 18.60
N LEU A 145 3.63 6.76 17.72
CA LEU A 145 2.88 7.94 18.15
C LEU A 145 1.71 7.57 19.05
N ALA A 146 0.91 6.55 18.69
CA ALA A 146 -0.20 6.06 19.50
C ALA A 146 0.27 5.58 20.88
N ALA A 147 1.39 4.84 20.94
CA ALA A 147 1.99 4.39 22.19
C ALA A 147 2.46 5.56 23.06
N VAL A 148 3.15 6.54 22.47
CA VAL A 148 3.66 7.73 23.19
C VAL A 148 2.52 8.60 23.71
N LEU A 149 1.47 8.84 22.92
CA LEU A 149 0.29 9.58 23.37
C LEU A 149 -0.40 8.86 24.53
N THR A 150 -0.54 7.54 24.45
CA THR A 150 -1.10 6.74 25.54
C THR A 150 -0.26 6.84 26.82
N MET A 151 1.07 6.76 26.70
CA MET A 151 1.99 6.93 27.83
C MET A 151 1.90 8.33 28.45
N ARG A 152 1.83 9.38 27.61
CA ARG A 152 1.64 10.77 28.03
C ARG A 152 0.36 10.92 28.83
N GLU A 153 -0.78 10.52 28.26
CA GLU A 153 -2.07 10.65 28.94
C GLU A 153 -2.12 9.84 30.22
N LYS A 154 -1.59 8.61 30.24
CA LYS A 154 -1.52 7.81 31.47
C LYS A 154 -0.69 8.50 32.56
N THR A 155 0.42 9.15 32.20
CA THR A 155 1.28 9.88 33.13
C THR A 155 0.59 11.14 33.67
N LEU A 156 -0.16 11.84 32.81
CA LEU A 156 -0.94 13.02 33.15
C LEU A 156 -2.31 12.68 33.76
N THR A 157 -2.59 11.41 34.09
CA THR A 157 -3.92 10.98 34.57
C THR A 157 -5.08 11.44 33.67
N TRP A 158 -4.84 11.47 32.35
CA TRP A 158 -5.78 11.86 31.30
C TRP A 158 -6.20 13.34 31.31
N SER A 159 -5.38 14.23 31.88
CA SER A 159 -5.62 15.69 31.87
C SER A 159 -4.91 16.43 30.71
N GLY A 160 -4.22 15.72 29.80
CA GLY A 160 -3.31 16.36 28.84
C GLY A 160 -3.96 17.23 27.77
N ASN A 161 -5.28 17.13 27.58
CA ASN A 161 -6.06 17.95 26.64
C ASN A 161 -6.92 19.02 27.33
N GLN A 162 -6.76 19.22 28.64
CA GLN A 162 -7.52 20.21 29.42
C GLN A 162 -6.75 21.53 29.64
N GLU A 163 -5.46 21.56 29.28
CA GLU A 163 -4.57 22.73 29.36
C GLU A 163 -4.41 23.43 28.01
#